data_AF-A0A3N5KC10-F1
#
_entry.id   AF-A0A3N5KC10-F1
#
_cell.length_a   1.000
_cell.length_b   1.000
_cell.length_c   1.000
_cell.angle_alpha   90.00
_cell.angle_beta   90.00
_cell.angle_gamma   90.00
#
_symmetry.space_group_name_H-M   'P 1'
#
loop_
_entity.id
_entity.type
_entity.pdbx_description
1 polymer ?
#
loop_
_entity_poly.entity_id
_entity_poly.type
_entity_poly.pdbx_seq_one_letter_code
_entity_poly.pdbx_strand_id
1 'polypeptide(L)'
;LRTLTRRAGILKECRISLTANLEFQVRILGNWAEHFARPVVPARFGYCPGLLENFGILWNGDYVLCCTDYDGRTSLANAAEVSLREYLSLPAVQEVAGGFHRYRVVHPYCRQCLGDRHPVSALCRQVGSIVYFKVYRRLVGSSDPAREAM
;
A
#
# COMPACT_ATOMS: atom_id res chain seq x y z
N LEU A 1 13.70 5.42 -28.73
CA LEU A 1 12.99 4.15 -28.41
C LEU A 1 13.07 3.96 -26.89
N ARG A 2 12.09 4.50 -26.14
CA ARG A 2 12.06 4.38 -24.67
C ARG A 2 11.69 2.95 -24.31
N THR A 3 12.62 2.20 -23.74
CA THR A 3 12.35 0.92 -23.08
C THR A 3 11.52 1.23 -21.84
N LEU A 4 10.20 1.38 -22.03
CA LEU A 4 9.24 1.55 -20.94
C LEU A 4 9.39 0.32 -20.03
N THR A 5 9.81 0.54 -18.78
CA THR A 5 9.82 -0.49 -17.75
C THR A 5 8.39 -0.97 -17.56
N ARG A 6 8.01 -2.09 -18.19
CA ARG A 6 6.60 -2.53 -18.26
C ARG A 6 6.01 -3.03 -16.93
N ARG A 7 6.82 -3.16 -15.87
CA ARG A 7 6.42 -3.79 -14.62
C ARG A 7 6.36 -2.80 -13.47
N ALA A 8 5.24 -2.81 -12.76
CA ALA A 8 5.10 -2.16 -11.48
C ALA A 8 5.90 -3.01 -10.47
N GLY A 9 6.74 -2.35 -9.67
CA GLY A 9 7.64 -3.02 -8.75
C GLY A 9 8.69 -2.08 -8.19
N ILE A 10 9.60 -2.62 -7.38
CA ILE A 10 10.79 -1.93 -6.90
C ILE A 10 11.94 -2.37 -7.81
N LEU A 11 12.52 -1.43 -8.56
CA LEU A 11 13.61 -1.68 -9.51
C LEU A 11 14.98 -1.66 -8.84
N LYS A 12 15.17 -0.74 -7.89
CA LYS A 12 16.38 -0.61 -7.10
C LYS A 12 16.00 -0.16 -5.70
N GLU A 13 16.72 -0.66 -4.72
CA GLU A 13 16.52 -0.32 -3.33
C GLU A 13 17.86 -0.09 -2.65
N CYS A 14 17.96 1.01 -1.91
CA CYS A 14 19.10 1.32 -1.06
C CYS A 14 18.57 1.57 0.35
N ARG A 15 19.25 1.00 1.35
CA ARG A 15 18.91 1.14 2.76
C ARG A 15 20.15 1.56 3.53
N ILE A 16 19.97 2.49 4.44
CA ILE A 16 21.02 2.98 5.33
C ILE A 16 20.44 2.99 6.74
N SER A 17 20.95 2.14 7.62
CA SER A 17 20.59 2.16 9.03
C SER A 17 21.16 3.40 9.70
N LEU A 18 20.30 4.22 10.30
CA LEU A 18 20.70 5.42 11.04
C LEU A 18 20.82 5.12 12.53
N THR A 19 19.86 4.35 13.08
CA THR A 19 19.87 3.84 14.46
C THR A 19 19.28 2.43 14.50
N ALA A 20 19.22 1.81 15.69
CA ALA A 20 18.55 0.51 15.87
C ALA A 20 17.07 0.51 15.42
N ASN A 21 16.39 1.66 15.49
CA ASN A 21 14.97 1.78 15.18
C ASN A 21 14.67 2.74 14.02
N LEU A 22 15.70 3.19 13.29
CA LEU A 22 15.54 4.16 12.21
C LEU A 22 16.40 3.76 11.00
N GLU A 23 15.75 3.56 9.87
CA GLU A 23 16.36 3.27 8.58
C GLU A 23 15.95 4.32 7.57
N PHE A 24 16.90 4.79 6.77
CA PHE A 24 16.63 5.58 5.58
C PHE A 24 16.63 4.67 4.35
N GLN A 25 15.52 4.71 3.60
CA GLN A 25 15.30 3.81 2.48
C GLN A 25 14.92 4.59 1.21
N VAL A 26 15.64 4.32 0.12
CA VAL A 26 15.35 4.85 -1.21
C VAL A 26 14.92 3.70 -2.11
N ARG A 27 13.68 3.77 -2.63
CA ARG A 27 13.13 2.80 -3.59
C ARG A 27 12.91 3.48 -4.94
N ILE A 28 13.57 2.97 -5.97
CA ILE A 28 13.29 3.32 -7.35
C ILE A 28 12.12 2.48 -7.81
N LEU A 29 10.96 3.11 -7.93
CA LEU A 29 9.72 2.46 -8.32
C LEU A 29 9.63 2.38 -9.86
N GLY A 30 9.06 1.27 -10.36
CA GLY A 30 8.78 1.05 -11.79
C GLY A 30 7.62 1.90 -12.32
N ASN A 31 6.85 1.37 -13.28
CA ASN A 31 5.77 2.12 -13.94
C ASN A 31 4.49 2.32 -13.12
N TRP A 32 4.61 2.58 -11.82
CA TRP A 32 3.46 2.84 -10.94
C TRP A 32 2.60 4.00 -11.45
N ALA A 33 3.18 5.00 -12.12
CA ALA A 33 2.46 6.09 -12.76
C ALA A 33 1.49 5.65 -13.86
N GLU A 34 1.87 4.66 -14.67
CA GLU A 34 1.04 4.16 -15.77
C GLU A 34 0.20 2.93 -15.37
N HIS A 35 0.46 2.36 -14.20
CA HIS A 35 -0.21 1.14 -13.73
C HIS A 35 -1.73 1.30 -13.69
N PHE A 36 -2.21 2.51 -13.41
CA PHE A 36 -3.62 2.86 -13.30
C PHE A 36 -4.21 3.49 -14.57
N ALA A 37 -3.43 3.62 -15.66
CA ALA A 37 -3.86 4.34 -16.86
C ALA A 37 -4.89 3.56 -17.71
N ARG A 38 -5.15 2.29 -17.40
CA ARG A 38 -6.09 1.44 -18.15
C ARG A 38 -7.20 0.92 -17.24
N PRO A 39 -8.40 0.67 -17.78
CA PRO A 39 -9.47 0.04 -17.02
C PRO A 39 -9.04 -1.30 -16.44
N VAL A 40 -9.45 -1.55 -15.21
CA VAL A 40 -9.24 -2.82 -14.49
C VAL A 40 -10.58 -3.33 -13.95
N VAL A 41 -10.68 -4.64 -13.77
CA VAL A 41 -11.70 -5.26 -12.93
C VAL A 41 -11.39 -4.87 -11.48
N PRO A 42 -12.23 -4.05 -10.82
CA PRO A 42 -11.94 -3.56 -9.48
C PRO A 42 -11.99 -4.71 -8.47
N ALA A 43 -11.00 -4.74 -7.59
CA ALA A 43 -11.01 -5.66 -6.45
C ALA A 43 -12.17 -5.31 -5.51
N ARG A 44 -12.83 -6.35 -4.99
CA ARG A 44 -13.86 -6.22 -3.95
C ARG A 44 -13.38 -6.79 -2.61
N PHE A 45 -12.47 -7.75 -2.69
CA PHE A 45 -11.85 -8.39 -1.54
C PHE A 45 -10.34 -8.53 -1.75
N GLY A 46 -9.61 -8.84 -0.69
CA GLY A 46 -8.15 -8.97 -0.74
C GLY A 46 -7.46 -8.37 0.47
N TYR A 47 -6.14 -8.38 0.48
CA TYR A 47 -5.34 -7.80 1.55
C TYR A 47 -4.22 -6.92 1.01
N CYS A 48 -4.03 -5.76 1.61
CA CYS A 48 -2.90 -4.88 1.36
C CYS A 48 -2.35 -4.43 2.73
N PRO A 49 -1.03 -4.54 2.97
CA PRO A 49 -0.44 -4.08 4.22
C PRO A 49 -0.31 -2.56 4.30
N GLY A 50 -0.65 -1.81 3.24
CA GLY A 50 -0.48 -0.35 3.12
C GLY A 50 -0.83 0.40 4.39
N LEU A 51 -2.10 0.78 4.56
CA LEU A 51 -2.57 1.54 5.73
C LEU A 51 -2.38 0.81 7.08
N LEU A 52 -2.26 -0.52 7.07
CA LEU A 52 -2.20 -1.32 8.30
C LEU A 52 -0.80 -1.34 8.93
N GLU A 53 0.25 -1.28 8.09
CA GLU A 53 1.65 -1.38 8.54
C GLU A 53 2.46 -0.13 8.19
N ASN A 54 1.92 0.78 7.36
CA ASN A 54 2.54 2.03 6.95
C ASN A 54 1.49 3.07 6.53
N PHE A 55 1.94 4.27 6.20
CA PHE A 55 1.18 5.29 5.49
C PHE A 55 2.20 6.21 4.81
N GLY A 56 1.75 7.11 3.94
CA GLY A 56 2.61 8.11 3.32
C GLY A 56 2.26 9.53 3.78
N ILE A 57 3.26 10.41 3.76
CA ILE A 57 3.09 11.86 3.81
C ILE A 57 3.77 12.40 2.57
N LEU A 58 3.02 13.10 1.70
CA LEU A 58 3.56 13.70 0.50
C LEU A 58 4.31 14.99 0.83
N TRP A 59 5.10 15.49 -0.13
CA TRP A 59 5.93 16.68 0.06
C TRP A 59 5.14 17.94 0.45
N ASN A 60 3.86 18.01 0.06
CA ASN A 60 2.94 19.10 0.38
C ASN A 60 2.21 18.89 1.72
N GLY A 61 2.53 17.83 2.47
CA GLY A 61 1.91 17.50 3.75
C GLY A 61 0.70 16.58 3.67
N ASP A 62 0.23 16.21 2.48
CA ASP A 62 -0.95 15.35 2.35
C ASP A 62 -0.66 13.94 2.91
N TYR A 63 -1.54 13.48 3.79
CA TYR A 63 -1.51 12.09 4.22
C TYR A 63 -2.10 11.18 3.13
N VAL A 64 -1.43 10.07 2.83
CA VAL A 64 -1.91 9.07 1.88
C VAL A 64 -1.90 7.68 2.50
N LEU A 65 -2.77 6.80 2.01
CA LEU A 65 -2.99 5.47 2.58
C LEU A 65 -1.83 4.49 2.35
N CYS A 66 -0.95 4.74 1.38
CA CYS A 66 0.20 3.89 1.09
C CYS A 66 1.30 4.63 0.31
N CYS A 67 2.52 4.09 0.35
CA CYS A 67 3.68 4.68 -0.33
C CYS A 67 3.62 4.68 -1.87
N THR A 68 2.70 3.94 -2.47
CA THR A 68 2.52 3.91 -3.93
C THR A 68 1.61 5.02 -4.45
N ASP A 69 0.84 5.68 -3.57
CA ASP A 69 -0.05 6.80 -3.90
C ASP A 69 0.72 8.13 -4.01
N TYR A 70 1.65 8.18 -4.96
CA TYR A 70 2.55 9.32 -5.15
C TYR A 70 1.82 10.59 -5.64
N ASP A 71 0.62 10.43 -6.23
CA ASP A 71 -0.19 11.52 -6.77
C ASP A 71 -1.38 11.91 -5.86
N GLY A 72 -1.42 11.40 -4.63
CA GLY A 72 -2.32 11.90 -3.57
C GLY A 72 -3.79 11.53 -3.76
N ARG A 73 -4.11 10.46 -4.49
CA ARG A 73 -5.48 10.05 -4.83
C ARG A 73 -6.29 9.56 -3.64
N THR A 74 -5.61 9.25 -2.54
CA THR A 74 -6.21 8.78 -1.30
C THR A 74 -6.14 9.80 -0.17
N SER A 75 -5.75 11.04 -0.47
CA SER A 75 -5.62 12.09 0.55
C SER A 75 -6.96 12.41 1.21
N LEU A 76 -6.95 12.43 2.54
CA LEU A 76 -8.11 12.75 3.38
C LEU A 76 -7.85 13.91 4.36
N ALA A 77 -6.58 14.24 4.60
CA ALA A 77 -6.15 15.30 5.50
C ALA A 77 -4.70 15.71 5.20
N ASN A 78 -4.30 16.87 5.70
CA ASN A 78 -2.94 17.39 5.57
C ASN A 78 -2.27 17.55 6.94
N ALA A 79 -0.99 17.20 7.02
CA ALA A 79 -0.18 17.23 8.25
C ALA A 79 0.05 18.64 8.81
N ALA A 80 -0.17 19.69 8.02
CA ALA A 80 -0.13 21.07 8.50
C ALA A 80 -1.36 21.43 9.36
N GLU A 81 -2.47 20.70 9.21
CA GLU A 81 -3.76 21.02 9.83
C GLU A 81 -4.20 19.96 10.85
N VAL A 82 -3.92 18.69 10.57
CA VAL A 82 -4.39 17.54 11.34
C VAL A 82 -3.20 16.77 11.88
N SER A 83 -3.16 16.51 13.19
CA SER A 83 -2.09 15.71 13.77
C SER A 83 -2.17 14.26 13.28
N LEU A 84 -1.04 13.55 13.27
CA LEU A 84 -1.01 12.15 12.87
C LEU A 84 -2.01 11.28 13.65
N ARG A 85 -2.14 11.52 14.97
CA ARG A 85 -3.07 10.78 15.82
C ARG A 85 -4.53 11.00 15.39
N GLU A 86 -4.90 12.24 15.09
CA GLU A 86 -6.23 12.59 14.63
C GLU A 86 -6.51 12.05 13.23
N TYR A 87 -5.54 12.15 12.31
CA TYR A 87 -5.65 11.56 10.98
C TYR A 87 -5.94 10.05 11.08
N LEU A 88 -5.18 9.32 11.89
CA LEU A 88 -5.37 7.89 12.06
C LEU A 88 -6.72 7.56 12.73
N SER A 89 -7.30 8.44 13.54
CA SER A 89 -8.61 8.22 14.16
C SER A 89 -9.80 8.63 13.28
N LEU A 90 -9.56 9.25 12.11
CA LEU A 90 -10.63 9.67 11.21
C LEU A 90 -11.52 8.48 10.81
N PRO A 91 -12.86 8.63 10.83
CA PRO A 91 -13.77 7.55 10.47
C PRO A 91 -13.51 6.95 9.09
N ALA A 92 -13.18 7.79 8.10
CA ALA A 92 -12.86 7.33 6.74
C ALA A 92 -11.56 6.49 6.69
N VAL A 93 -10.55 6.86 7.47
CA VAL A 93 -9.29 6.10 7.58
C VAL A 93 -9.54 4.76 8.28
N GLN A 94 -10.28 4.78 9.39
CA GLN A 94 -10.67 3.58 10.14
C GLN A 94 -11.58 2.65 9.32
N GLU A 95 -12.44 3.17 8.46
CA GLU A 95 -13.25 2.38 7.54
C GLU A 95 -12.37 1.59 6.56
N VAL A 96 -11.37 2.24 5.97
CA VAL A 96 -10.45 1.58 5.04
C VAL A 96 -9.59 0.53 5.77
N ALA A 97 -9.06 0.87 6.94
CA ALA A 97 -8.28 -0.06 7.77
C ALA A 97 -9.13 -1.28 8.18
N GLY A 98 -10.32 -1.04 8.72
CA GLY A 98 -11.28 -2.08 9.09
C GLY A 98 -11.74 -2.92 7.89
N GLY A 99 -11.82 -2.31 6.70
CA GLY A 99 -12.02 -3.00 5.43
C GLY A 99 -10.95 -4.06 5.20
N PHE A 100 -9.68 -3.67 5.17
CA PHE A 100 -8.57 -4.61 4.94
C PHE A 100 -8.43 -5.67 6.03
N HIS A 101 -8.74 -5.35 7.30
CA HIS A 101 -8.82 -6.36 8.36
C HIS A 101 -9.86 -7.45 8.08
N ARG A 102 -10.98 -7.09 7.46
CA ARG A 102 -12.05 -8.01 7.04
C ARG A 102 -11.92 -8.49 5.59
N TYR A 103 -10.75 -8.31 4.99
CA TYR A 103 -10.46 -8.63 3.59
C TYR A 103 -11.37 -7.95 2.57
N ARG A 104 -11.93 -6.78 2.90
CA ARG A 104 -12.78 -5.97 2.03
C ARG A 104 -12.03 -4.75 1.53
N VAL A 105 -12.03 -4.54 0.21
CA VAL A 105 -11.36 -3.37 -0.38
C VAL A 105 -12.37 -2.25 -0.54
N VAL A 106 -12.40 -1.34 0.44
CA VAL A 106 -13.43 -0.29 0.50
C VAL A 106 -13.09 0.90 -0.41
N HIS A 107 -11.88 1.47 -0.27
CA HIS A 107 -11.49 2.69 -0.97
C HIS A 107 -11.42 2.51 -2.50
N PRO A 108 -12.01 3.40 -3.32
CA PRO A 108 -12.04 3.26 -4.78
C PRO A 108 -10.67 3.11 -5.43
N TYR A 109 -9.68 3.91 -5.01
CA TYR A 109 -8.31 3.80 -5.53
C TYR A 109 -7.67 2.45 -5.19
N CYS A 110 -7.91 1.92 -3.98
CA CYS A 110 -7.41 0.61 -3.60
C CYS A 110 -8.07 -0.53 -4.42
N ARG A 111 -9.35 -0.39 -4.79
CA ARG A 111 -10.03 -1.35 -5.67
C ARG A 111 -9.39 -1.40 -7.04
N GLN A 112 -8.97 -0.25 -7.57
CA GLN A 112 -8.23 -0.18 -8.83
C GLN A 112 -6.82 -0.76 -8.66
N CYS A 113 -6.12 -0.38 -7.58
CA CYS A 113 -4.75 -0.81 -7.34
C CYS A 113 -4.59 -2.32 -7.12
N LEU A 114 -5.52 -2.96 -6.40
CA LEU A 114 -5.52 -4.42 -6.21
C LEU A 114 -6.25 -5.17 -7.33
N GLY A 115 -6.91 -4.46 -8.24
CA GLY A 115 -7.60 -5.02 -9.40
C GLY A 115 -6.64 -5.54 -10.46
N ASP A 116 -7.19 -6.06 -11.56
CA ASP A 116 -6.40 -6.49 -12.71
C ASP A 116 -7.20 -6.31 -14.02
N ARG A 117 -6.54 -6.38 -15.17
CA ARG A 117 -7.18 -6.21 -16.49
C ARG A 117 -8.16 -7.33 -16.83
N HIS A 118 -7.87 -8.55 -16.37
CA HIS A 118 -8.69 -9.72 -16.68
C HIS A 118 -9.39 -10.25 -15.42
N PRO A 119 -10.65 -10.70 -15.51
CA PRO A 119 -11.40 -11.19 -14.35
C PRO A 119 -10.70 -12.33 -13.60
N VAL A 120 -10.11 -13.29 -14.33
CA VAL A 120 -9.38 -14.42 -13.74
C VAL A 120 -8.13 -13.93 -13.02
N SER A 121 -7.33 -13.07 -13.65
CA SER A 121 -6.14 -12.48 -13.05
C SER A 121 -6.49 -11.65 -11.81
N ALA A 122 -7.59 -10.89 -11.85
CA ALA A 122 -8.08 -10.12 -10.72
C ALA A 122 -8.49 -11.04 -9.56
N LEU A 123 -9.15 -12.16 -9.83
CA LEU A 123 -9.49 -13.14 -8.81
C LEU A 123 -8.23 -13.76 -8.18
N CYS A 124 -7.28 -14.22 -9.02
CA CYS A 124 -6.01 -14.77 -8.56
C CYS A 124 -5.22 -13.77 -7.72
N ARG A 125 -5.20 -12.48 -8.09
CA ARG A 125 -4.51 -11.43 -7.35
C ARG A 125 -5.17 -11.16 -5.99
N GLN A 126 -6.50 -11.11 -5.94
CA GLN A 126 -7.25 -10.89 -4.69
C GLN A 126 -7.04 -12.04 -3.71
N VAL A 127 -7.23 -13.29 -4.15
CA VAL A 127 -6.98 -14.48 -3.31
C VAL A 127 -5.51 -14.59 -2.93
N GLY A 128 -4.62 -14.45 -3.92
CA GLY A 128 -3.18 -14.54 -3.74
C GLY A 128 -2.65 -13.50 -2.75
N SER A 129 -3.22 -12.28 -2.72
CA SER A 129 -2.84 -11.27 -1.73
C SER A 129 -3.13 -11.71 -0.29
N ILE A 130 -4.28 -12.35 -0.05
CA ILE A 130 -4.64 -12.85 1.29
C ILE A 130 -3.71 -14.00 1.67
N VAL A 131 -3.56 -14.99 0.79
CA VAL A 131 -2.71 -16.17 1.04
C VAL A 131 -1.26 -15.74 1.29
N TYR A 132 -0.73 -14.84 0.47
CA TYR A 132 0.64 -14.35 0.61
C TYR A 132 0.86 -13.64 1.96
N PHE A 133 0.04 -12.65 2.30
CA PHE A 133 0.29 -11.81 3.47
C PHE A 133 -0.14 -12.45 4.80
N LYS A 134 -1.21 -13.27 4.81
CA LYS A 134 -1.76 -13.83 6.05
C LYS A 134 -1.37 -15.27 6.30
N VAL A 135 -0.98 -16.02 5.27
CA VAL A 135 -0.52 -17.41 5.42
C VAL A 135 0.98 -17.47 5.21
N TYR A 136 1.44 -17.21 3.98
CA TYR A 136 2.85 -17.43 3.63
C TYR A 136 3.81 -16.53 4.42
N ARG A 137 3.58 -15.21 4.47
CA ARG A 137 4.46 -14.28 5.18
C ARG A 137 4.47 -14.50 6.70
N ARG A 138 3.37 -15.01 7.28
CA ARG A 138 3.34 -15.38 8.70
C ARG A 138 4.09 -16.67 9.00
N LEU A 139 4.07 -17.63 8.07
CA LEU A 139 4.73 -18.93 8.26
C LEU A 139 6.22 -18.92 7.88
N VAL A 140 6.61 -18.08 6.92
CA VAL A 140 7.95 -18.10 6.31
C VAL A 140 8.69 -16.77 6.46
N GLY A 141 7.97 -15.66 6.67
CA GLY A 141 8.62 -14.38 6.95
C GLY A 141 9.29 -14.45 8.30
N SER A 142 10.61 -14.27 8.33
CA SER A 142 11.42 -14.19 9.54
C SER A 142 10.71 -13.29 10.56
N SER A 143 10.26 -13.89 11.66
CA SER A 143 9.84 -13.18 12.86
C SER A 143 11.01 -12.31 13.31
N ASP A 144 10.93 -11.02 13.03
CA ASP A 144 11.66 -10.05 13.84
C ASP A 144 10.83 -9.89 15.12
N PRO A 145 11.26 -10.47 16.26
CA PRO A 145 10.49 -10.47 17.49
C PRO A 145 10.19 -9.05 18.01
N ALA A 146 10.88 -8.02 17.50
CA ALA A 146 10.62 -6.63 17.84
C ALA A 146 9.27 -6.08 17.30
N ARG A 147 8.68 -6.70 16.26
CA ARG A 147 7.45 -6.18 15.61
C ARG A 147 6.14 -6.80 16.12
N GLU A 148 6.21 -7.90 16.88
CA GLU A 148 5.01 -8.56 17.45
C GLU A 148 4.64 -8.04 18.85
N ALA A 149 5.48 -7.21 19.47
CA ALA A 149 5.29 -6.71 20.83
C ALA A 149 4.60 -5.33 20.92
N MET A 150 4.01 -4.81 19.85
CA MET A 150 3.31 -3.52 19.82
C MET A 150 1.87 -3.62 19.35
#